data_AF-A0A915PKK9-F1
#
_entry.id   AF-A0A915PKK9-F1
#
_cell.length_a   1.000
_cell.length_b   1.000
_cell.length_c   1.000
_cell.angle_alpha   90.00
_cell.angle_beta   90.00
_cell.angle_gamma   90.00
#
_symmetry.space_group_name_H-M   'P 1'
#
loop_
_entity.id
_entity.type
_entity.pdbx_description
1 polymer ?
#
loop_
_entity_poly.entity_id
_entity_poly.type
_entity_poly.pdbx_seq_one_letter_code
_entity_poly.pdbx_strand_id
1 'polypeptide(L)'
;MPQVTCGPENITIEGSTEELFEGVIFIKNWRRTNGCAAVYSVNENTTTPSLSIPLNRIAQCGLVLRRNVSVLQHFKFTVISVIITDIVTTL
;
A
#
# COMPACT_ATOMS: atom_id res chain seq x y z
N MET A 1 -5.00 -2.08 11.88
CA MET A 1 -3.73 -2.64 11.35
C MET A 1 -3.92 -2.91 9.86
N PRO A 2 -3.09 -2.38 8.96
CA PRO A 2 -3.29 -2.56 7.52
C PRO A 2 -3.14 -4.03 7.12
N GLN A 3 -3.96 -4.46 6.17
CA GLN A 3 -3.88 -5.78 5.55
C GLN A 3 -3.10 -5.70 4.24
N VAL A 4 -2.32 -6.73 3.94
CA VAL A 4 -1.54 -6.81 2.70
C VAL A 4 -1.89 -8.11 1.99
N THR A 5 -2.42 -7.98 0.78
CA THR A 5 -2.80 -9.10 -0.09
C THR A 5 -1.86 -9.14 -1.28
N CYS A 6 -1.17 -10.26 -1.47
CA CYS A 6 -0.31 -10.49 -2.62
C CYS A 6 -1.09 -11.30 -3.67
N GLY A 7 -1.57 -10.64 -4.71
CA GLY A 7 -2.19 -11.27 -5.87
C GLY A 7 -1.15 -11.71 -6.92
N PRO A 8 -1.60 -12.43 -7.96
CA PRO A 8 -0.73 -12.88 -9.06
C PRO A 8 -0.21 -11.74 -9.94
N GLU A 9 -0.92 -10.60 -9.97
CA GLU A 9 -0.58 -9.44 -10.79
C GLU A 9 -0.24 -8.21 -9.96
N ASN A 10 -0.85 -8.03 -8.79
CA ASN A 10 -0.75 -6.82 -7.98
C ASN A 10 -0.56 -7.15 -6.49
N ILE A 11 0.06 -6.23 -5.75
CA ILE A 11 0.05 -6.19 -4.29
C ILE A 11 -0.95 -5.14 -3.86
N THR A 12 -1.91 -5.51 -3.04
CA THR A 12 -2.89 -4.56 -2.48
C THR A 12 -2.63 -4.38 -1.00
N ILE A 13 -2.53 -3.12 -0.59
CA ILE A 13 -2.41 -2.70 0.81
C ILE A 13 -3.73 -2.03 1.16
N GLU A 14 -4.41 -2.52 2.19
CA GLU A 14 -5.70 -2.02 2.62
C GLU A 14 -5.63 -1.52 4.06
N GLY A 15 -6.10 -0.31 4.29
CA GLY A 15 -6.36 0.25 5.60
C GLY A 15 -7.83 0.08 5.97
N SER A 16 -8.11 0.13 7.27
CA SER A 16 -9.47 0.24 7.78
C SER A 16 -9.49 1.33 8.85
N THR A 17 -10.46 2.24 8.72
CA THR A 17 -10.71 3.37 9.62
C THR A 17 -12.14 3.29 10.14
N GLU A 18 -12.37 3.83 11.35
CA GLU A 18 -13.72 3.91 11.93
C GLU A 18 -14.54 5.03 11.29
N GLU A 19 -13.87 6.09 10.85
CA GLU A 19 -14.44 7.27 10.20
C GLU A 19 -14.05 7.33 8.71
N LEU A 20 -14.66 8.26 7.97
CA LEU A 20 -14.32 8.51 6.57
C LEU A 20 -12.85 8.92 6.47
N PHE A 21 -12.10 8.21 5.63
CA PHE A 21 -10.68 8.44 5.50
C PHE A 21 -10.37 9.61 4.56
N GLU A 22 -9.57 10.56 5.05
CA GLU A 22 -8.95 11.62 4.25
C GLU A 22 -7.44 11.58 4.45
N GLY A 23 -6.69 11.41 3.37
CA GLY A 23 -5.24 11.36 3.49
C GLY A 23 -4.54 10.69 2.32
N VAL A 24 -3.37 10.13 2.60
CA VAL A 24 -2.54 9.48 1.59
C VAL A 24 -2.02 8.16 2.12
N ILE A 25 -2.22 7.09 1.34
CA ILE A 25 -1.54 5.81 1.52
C ILE A 25 -0.33 5.81 0.61
N PHE A 26 0.86 5.52 1.14
CA PHE A 26 2.07 5.43 0.32
C PHE A 26 3.10 4.46 0.88
N ILE A 27 3.95 3.94 -0.02
CA ILE A 27 5.14 3.20 0.37
C ILE A 27 6.18 4.18 0.92
N LYS A 28 6.74 3.93 2.10
CA LYS A 28 7.72 4.81 2.74
C LYS A 28 8.86 5.18 1.79
N ASN A 29 9.22 6.46 1.77
CA ASN A 29 10.19 7.09 0.86
C ASN A 29 9.74 7.25 -0.61
N TRP A 30 8.58 6.71 -1.00
CA TRP A 30 8.09 6.72 -2.39
C TRP A 30 6.76 7.46 -2.57
N ARG A 31 6.41 8.37 -1.63
CA ARG A 31 5.17 9.17 -1.68
C ARG A 31 4.98 9.96 -2.97
N ARG A 32 6.07 10.45 -3.57
CA ARG A 32 6.04 11.28 -4.79
C ARG A 32 6.12 10.46 -6.09
N THR A 33 6.19 9.15 -5.98
CA THR A 33 6.39 8.26 -7.12
C THR A 33 5.05 7.79 -7.65
N ASN A 34 4.82 7.98 -8.95
CA ASN A 34 3.59 7.59 -9.60
C ASN A 34 3.34 6.07 -9.44
N GLY A 35 2.16 5.70 -8.95
CA GLY A 35 1.78 4.31 -8.71
C GLY A 35 2.25 3.72 -7.36
N CYS A 36 2.92 4.51 -6.52
CA CYS A 36 3.36 4.10 -5.18
C CYS A 36 2.64 4.85 -4.04
N ALA A 37 1.66 5.68 -4.40
CA ALA A 37 0.82 6.43 -3.49
C ALA A 37 -0.60 6.53 -4.04
N ALA A 38 -1.58 6.53 -3.15
CA ALA A 38 -2.99 6.79 -3.42
C ALA A 38 -3.46 7.89 -2.46
N VAL A 39 -4.05 8.94 -3.03
CA VAL A 39 -4.62 10.07 -2.29
C VAL A 39 -6.12 9.84 -2.19
N TYR A 40 -6.65 10.02 -0.99
CA TYR A 40 -8.06 9.88 -0.67
C TYR A 40 -8.59 11.19 -0.14
N SER A 41 -9.65 11.69 -0.76
CA SER A 41 -10.39 12.86 -0.28
C SER A 41 -11.65 12.43 0.48
N VAL A 42 -12.15 13.26 1.39
CA VAL A 42 -13.42 13.00 2.12
C VAL A 42 -14.56 12.64 1.15
N ASN A 43 -14.59 13.26 -0.03
CA ASN A 43 -15.62 13.04 -1.05
C ASN A 43 -15.69 11.59 -1.56
N GLU A 44 -14.65 10.79 -1.37
CA GLU A 44 -14.62 9.38 -1.77
C GLU A 44 -15.42 8.48 -0.80
N ASN A 45 -15.83 9.00 0.36
CA ASN A 45 -16.71 8.35 1.32
C ASN A 45 -16.31 6.90 1.65
N THR A 46 -15.01 6.65 1.78
CA THR A 46 -14.47 5.31 2.06
C THR A 46 -13.91 5.21 3.46
N THR A 47 -14.20 4.11 4.14
CA THR A 47 -13.60 3.70 5.41
C THR A 47 -12.56 2.59 5.22
N THR A 48 -12.37 2.16 3.97
CA THR A 48 -11.44 1.09 3.57
C THR A 48 -10.55 1.58 2.44
N PRO A 49 -9.62 2.52 2.71
CA PRO A 49 -8.73 3.03 1.69
C PRO A 49 -7.70 1.95 1.30
N SER A 50 -7.39 1.85 0.02
CA SER A 50 -6.46 0.84 -0.51
C SER A 50 -5.43 1.40 -1.50
N LEU A 51 -4.29 0.72 -1.62
CA LEU A 51 -3.25 1.00 -2.60
C LEU A 51 -2.90 -0.30 -3.32
N SER A 52 -3.17 -0.36 -4.62
CA SER A 52 -2.81 -1.51 -5.46
C SER A 52 -1.60 -1.17 -6.33
N ILE A 53 -0.53 -1.97 -6.19
CA ILE A 53 0.74 -1.79 -6.89
C ILE A 53 0.93 -2.99 -7.82
N PRO A 54 0.98 -2.78 -9.14
CA PRO A 54 1.29 -3.85 -10.10
C PRO A 54 2.67 -4.45 -9.88
N LEU A 55 2.78 -5.78 -9.95
CA LEU A 55 4.04 -6.53 -9.75
C LEU A 55 5.13 -6.16 -10.76
N ASN A 56 4.75 -5.69 -11.95
CA ASN A 56 5.71 -5.18 -12.94
C ASN A 56 6.28 -3.78 -12.57
N ARG A 57 5.72 -3.10 -11.56
CA ARG A 57 6.11 -1.77 -11.11
C ARG A 57 6.61 -1.70 -9.66
N ILE A 58 6.54 -2.78 -8.89
CA ILE A 58 6.97 -2.81 -7.47
C ILE A 58 8.41 -2.33 -7.24
N ALA A 59 9.33 -2.57 -8.19
CA ALA A 59 10.71 -2.09 -8.11
C ALA A 59 10.79 -0.56 -8.12
N GLN A 60 9.85 0.11 -8.78
CA GLN A 60 9.72 1.57 -8.80
C GLN A 60 9.23 2.11 -7.45
N CYS A 61 8.59 1.27 -6.63
CA CYS A 61 8.20 1.59 -5.26
C CYS A 61 9.25 1.13 -4.23
N GLY A 62 10.47 0.77 -4.68
CA GLY A 62 11.54 0.27 -3.83
C GLY A 62 11.26 -1.08 -3.17
N LEU A 63 10.25 -1.81 -3.66
CA LEU A 63 9.93 -3.15 -3.19
C LEU A 63 10.71 -4.18 -4.02
N VAL A 64 11.33 -5.14 -3.35
CA VAL A 64 12.17 -6.16 -4.01
C VAL A 64 11.50 -7.52 -3.89
N LEU A 65 11.32 -8.18 -5.04
CA LEU A 65 10.94 -9.58 -5.10
C LEU A 65 12.09 -10.45 -4.59
N ARG A 66 11.86 -11.15 -3.48
CA ARG A 66 12.75 -12.23 -3.04
C ARG A 66 12.06 -13.56 -3.27
N ARG A 67 12.61 -14.37 -4.18
CA ARG A 67 12.21 -15.77 -4.35
C ARG A 67 12.89 -16.59 -3.26
N ASN A 68 12.10 -17.30 -2.47
CA ASN A 68 12.64 -18.32 -1.57
C ASN A 68 12.57 -19.65 -2.31
N VAL A 69 13.72 -20.24 -2.65
CA VAL A 69 13.81 -21.44 -3.50
C VAL A 69 13.31 -22.70 -2.78
N SER A 70 13.07 -22.63 -1.47
CA SER A 70 12.74 -23.76 -0.61
C SER A 70 11.25 -24.06 -0.46
N VAL A 71 10.34 -23.25 -1.01
CA VAL A 71 8.89 -23.50 -0.92
C VAL A 71 8.25 -23.19 -2.25
N LEU A 72 7.51 -24.16 -2.80
CA LEU A 72 6.60 -23.98 -3.94
C LEU A 72 5.87 -22.62 -3.81
N GLN A 73 6.16 -21.72 -4.75
CA GLN A 73 5.41 -20.50 -5.08
C GLN A 73 5.02 -19.54 -3.93
N HIS A 74 5.84 -19.38 -2.89
CA HIS A 74 5.63 -18.30 -1.91
C HIS A 74 6.57 -17.13 -2.18
N PHE A 75 6.05 -16.08 -2.83
CA PHE A 75 6.72 -14.78 -2.93
C PHE A 75 6.59 -14.06 -1.59
N LYS A 76 7.70 -13.91 -0.85
CA LYS A 76 7.74 -13.09 0.36
C LYS A 76 8.12 -11.66 -0.01
N PHE A 77 7.21 -10.74 0.26
CA PHE A 77 7.44 -9.30 0.14
C PHE A 77 7.67 -8.73 1.54
N THR A 78 8.73 -7.96 1.71
CA THR A 78 8.98 -7.22 2.95
C THR A 78 8.61 -5.76 2.71
N VAL A 79 7.43 -5.36 3.15
CA VAL A 79 7.05 -3.94 3.16
C VAL A 79 7.70 -3.32 4.40
N ILE A 80 8.82 -2.62 4.18
CA ILE A 80 9.68 -2.12 5.26
C ILE A 80 8.94 -1.08 6.11
N SER A 81 8.04 -0.29 5.52
CA SER A 81 7.08 0.55 6.26
C SER A 81 5.97 1.04 5.32
N VAL A 82 4.71 0.87 5.73
CA VAL A 82 3.56 1.59 5.17
C VAL A 82 3.25 2.72 6.14
N ILE A 83 3.12 3.94 5.62
CA ILE A 83 2.66 5.07 6.42
C ILE A 83 1.27 5.41 5.89
N ILE A 84 0.28 5.29 6.77
CA ILE A 84 -1.06 5.83 6.55
C ILE A 84 -1.10 7.12 7.37
N THR A 85 -1.06 8.26 6.68
CA THR A 85 -1.30 9.55 7.31
C THR A 85 -2.74 9.94 7.03
N ASP A 86 -3.52 9.96 8.10
CA ASP A 86 -4.82 10.61 8.16
C ASP A 86 -4.59 12.12 8.35
N ILE A 87 -5.19 12.97 7.52
CA ILE A 87 -5.04 14.43 7.61
C ILE A 87 -5.87 15.01 8.77
N VAL A 88 -6.85 14.28 9.31
CA VAL A 88 -7.80 14.78 10.31
C VAL A 88 -7.17 14.97 11.70
N THR A 89 -5.97 14.43 11.97
CA THR A 89 -5.28 14.57 13.28
C THR A 89 -4.20 15.66 13.36
N THR A 90 -4.22 16.64 12.45
CA THR A 90 -3.39 17.85 12.56
C THR A 90 -4.22 19.13 12.53
N LEU A 91 -5.00 19.35 13.60
CA LEU A 91 -5.47 20.66 14.05
C LEU A 91 -5.34 20.75 15.57
#